data_AF-A0A194Q373-F1
#
_entry.id   AF-A0A194Q373-F1
#
_cell.length_a   1.000
_cell.length_b   1.000
_cell.length_c   1.000
_cell.angle_alpha   90.00
_cell.angle_beta   90.00
_cell.angle_gamma   90.00
#
_symmetry.space_group_name_H-M   'P 1'
#
loop_
_entity.id
_entity.type
_entity.pdbx_description
1 polymer ?
#
loop_
_entity_poly.entity_id
_entity_poly.type
_entity_poly.pdbx_seq_one_letter_code
_entity_poly.pdbx_strand_id
1 'polypeptide(L)'
;MENDNEGNEKEIEVIEKKEVEIIETMEKFSRCRIPECEGQYPVYNTTWWPNKNIDRCTRPLLKELTGGTCTNDSFSDAVAVCTEWVYETNDTVVAALNLACQPWKINMIGTMHNIGMALAMMGAGWLCDRYV
;
A
#
# COMPACT_ATOMS: atom_id res chain seq x y z
N MET A 1 29.37 3.73 31.04
CA MET A 1 28.10 4.35 30.61
C MET A 1 28.12 4.65 29.11
N GLU A 2 28.87 3.90 28.29
CA GLU A 2 28.94 4.11 26.82
C GLU A 2 28.32 2.93 26.05
N ASN A 3 28.18 1.75 26.69
CA ASN A 3 27.70 0.52 26.06
C ASN A 3 26.18 0.43 25.92
N ASP A 4 25.42 1.25 26.66
CA ASP A 4 23.95 1.23 26.64
C ASP A 4 23.36 2.05 25.47
N ASN A 5 24.11 3.04 24.97
CA ASN A 5 23.69 3.84 23.81
C ASN A 5 23.87 3.06 22.50
N GLU A 6 24.98 2.33 22.34
CA GLU A 6 25.24 1.55 21.12
C GLU A 6 24.32 0.32 20.99
N GLY A 7 23.80 -0.21 22.12
CA GLY A 7 22.76 -1.24 22.12
C GLY A 7 21.40 -0.72 21.66
N ASN A 8 20.98 0.45 22.17
CA ASN A 8 19.72 1.09 21.76
C ASN A 8 19.73 1.53 20.30
N GLU A 9 20.85 2.06 19.79
CA GLU A 9 20.96 2.50 18.39
C GLU A 9 20.82 1.32 17.41
N LYS A 10 21.40 0.16 17.75
CA LYS A 10 21.26 -1.08 16.96
C LYS A 10 19.86 -1.67 17.04
N GLU A 11 19.18 -1.55 18.17
CA GLU A 11 17.79 -1.98 18.32
C GLU A 11 16.84 -1.10 17.50
N ILE A 12 17.07 0.22 17.49
CA ILE A 12 16.32 1.18 16.66
C ILE A 12 16.54 0.91 15.16
N GLU A 13 17.77 0.64 14.73
CA GLU A 13 18.06 0.32 13.32
C GLU A 13 17.40 -1.00 12.87
N VAL A 14 17.27 -1.98 13.78
CA VAL A 14 16.55 -3.24 13.52
C VAL A 14 15.04 -3.02 13.46
N ILE A 15 14.50 -2.12 14.29
CA ILE A 15 13.08 -1.74 14.27
C ILE A 15 12.75 -0.98 12.98
N GLU A 16 13.57 0.00 12.58
CA GLU A 16 13.39 0.71 11.31
C GLU A 16 13.50 -0.23 10.10
N LYS A 17 14.48 -1.15 10.08
CA LYS A 17 14.58 -2.16 9.01
C LYS A 17 13.35 -3.06 8.94
N LYS A 18 12.79 -3.46 10.08
CA LYS A 18 11.56 -4.26 10.11
C LYS A 18 10.34 -3.47 9.66
N GLU A 19 10.21 -2.20 10.04
CA GLU A 19 9.12 -1.34 9.53
C GLU A 19 9.23 -1.15 8.03
N VAL A 20 10.42 -0.90 7.49
CA VAL A 20 10.66 -0.81 6.04
C VAL A 20 10.31 -2.13 5.34
N GLU A 21 10.70 -3.28 5.90
CA GLU A 21 10.38 -4.60 5.32
C GLU A 21 8.87 -4.91 5.37
N ILE A 22 8.15 -4.47 6.42
CA ILE A 22 6.68 -4.55 6.52
C ILE A 22 6.02 -3.66 5.47
N ILE A 23 6.51 -2.43 5.28
CA ILE A 23 6.02 -1.52 4.25
C ILE A 23 6.28 -2.10 2.84
N GLU A 24 7.45 -2.67 2.60
CA GLU A 24 7.83 -3.32 1.33
C GLU A 24 7.02 -4.61 1.04
N THR A 25 6.66 -5.39 2.06
CA THR A 25 5.87 -6.62 1.86
C THR A 25 4.40 -6.33 1.57
N MET A 26 3.81 -5.28 2.15
CA MET A 26 2.45 -4.83 1.82
C MET A 26 2.36 -4.24 0.41
N GLU A 27 3.48 -3.75 -0.11
CA GLU A 27 3.61 -3.15 -1.43
C GLU A 27 3.68 -4.18 -2.58
N LYS A 28 3.92 -5.46 -2.28
CA LYS A 28 4.32 -6.49 -3.25
C LYS A 28 3.16 -7.27 -3.88
N PHE A 29 1.94 -7.15 -3.35
CA PHE A 29 0.82 -8.06 -3.68
C PHE A 29 -0.44 -7.36 -4.21
N SER A 30 -0.26 -6.33 -5.05
CA SER A 30 -1.39 -5.64 -5.67
C SER A 30 -1.18 -5.44 -7.17
N ARG A 31 -2.18 -5.85 -7.95
CA ARG A 31 -2.24 -5.74 -9.40
C ARG A 31 -3.34 -4.74 -9.77
N CYS A 32 -3.18 -3.97 -10.83
CA CYS A 32 -4.26 -3.08 -11.29
C CYS A 32 -5.46 -3.87 -11.83
N ARG A 33 -6.66 -3.47 -11.40
CA ARG A 33 -7.92 -3.99 -11.94
C ARG A 33 -8.14 -3.43 -13.34
N ILE A 34 -8.60 -4.30 -14.23
CA ILE A 34 -8.95 -3.94 -15.61
C ILE A 34 -10.41 -4.34 -15.84
N PRO A 35 -11.36 -3.41 -15.69
CA PRO A 35 -12.79 -3.73 -15.80
C PRO A 35 -13.17 -4.25 -17.19
N GLU A 36 -12.37 -3.95 -18.22
CA GLU A 36 -12.58 -4.44 -19.58
C GLU A 36 -12.26 -5.94 -19.74
N CYS A 37 -11.44 -6.50 -18.85
CA CYS A 37 -10.99 -7.90 -18.88
C CYS A 37 -11.55 -8.75 -17.74
N GLU A 38 -11.92 -8.11 -16.63
CA GLU A 38 -12.31 -8.78 -15.40
C GLU A 38 -13.80 -8.67 -15.13
N GLY A 39 -14.41 -9.80 -14.78
CA GLY A 39 -15.82 -9.87 -14.42
C GLY A 39 -16.09 -9.40 -12.99
N GLN A 40 -17.22 -9.88 -12.45
CA GLN A 40 -17.69 -9.54 -11.10
C GLN A 40 -16.74 -10.01 -9.99
N TYR A 41 -15.94 -11.05 -10.24
CA TYR A 41 -14.96 -11.59 -9.31
C TYR A 41 -13.56 -11.56 -9.96
N PRO A 42 -12.79 -10.47 -9.78
CA PRO A 42 -11.45 -10.39 -10.31
C PRO A 42 -10.53 -11.38 -9.59
N VAL A 43 -9.66 -12.05 -10.36
CA VAL A 43 -8.69 -13.00 -9.83
C VAL A 43 -7.31 -12.36 -9.95
N TYR A 44 -6.54 -12.42 -8.87
CA TYR A 44 -5.20 -11.81 -8.85
C TYR A 44 -4.28 -12.44 -9.92
N ASN A 45 -4.20 -13.77 -9.92
CA ASN A 45 -3.36 -14.51 -10.85
C ASN A 45 -4.09 -14.73 -12.19
N THR A 46 -3.63 -14.07 -13.25
CA THR A 46 -4.23 -14.17 -14.58
C THR A 46 -3.17 -14.48 -15.64
N THR A 47 -3.52 -15.30 -16.62
CA THR A 47 -2.60 -15.72 -17.69
C THR A 47 -2.41 -14.68 -18.79
N TRP A 48 -3.29 -13.68 -18.83
CA TRP A 48 -3.33 -12.64 -19.86
C TRP A 48 -2.58 -11.37 -19.47
N TRP A 49 -2.17 -11.23 -18.21
CA TRP A 49 -1.47 -10.04 -17.75
C TRP A 49 -0.07 -9.95 -18.37
N PRO A 50 0.28 -8.83 -19.02
CA PRO A 50 1.55 -8.67 -19.70
C PRO A 50 2.70 -8.85 -18.72
N ASN A 51 3.52 -9.87 -18.94
CA ASN A 51 4.69 -10.20 -18.13
C ASN A 51 5.87 -9.24 -18.38
N LYS A 52 5.56 -8.00 -18.75
CA LYS A 52 6.52 -6.90 -18.88
C LYS A 52 6.68 -6.24 -17.51
N ASN A 53 7.86 -5.68 -17.24
CA ASN A 53 8.08 -4.82 -16.07
C ASN A 53 7.24 -3.55 -16.21
N ILE A 54 6.01 -3.62 -15.72
CA ILE A 54 5.06 -2.51 -15.68
C ILE A 54 5.09 -1.95 -14.26
N ASP A 55 5.20 -0.63 -14.14
CA ASP A 55 5.13 0.03 -12.84
C ASP A 55 3.77 -0.28 -12.19
N ARG A 56 3.79 -0.67 -10.91
CA ARG A 56 2.62 -1.10 -10.13
C ARG A 56 1.43 -0.12 -10.12
N CYS A 57 1.69 1.14 -10.42
CA CYS A 57 0.71 2.23 -10.43
C CYS A 57 0.18 2.56 -11.82
N THR A 58 0.69 1.88 -12.83
CA THR A 58 0.31 2.07 -14.21
C THR A 58 -0.21 0.77 -14.78
N ARG A 59 -1.22 0.88 -15.63
CA ARG A 59 -1.71 -0.23 -16.46
C ARG A 59 -1.57 0.16 -17.92
N PRO A 60 -1.16 -0.77 -18.80
CA PRO A 60 -1.24 -0.52 -20.22
C PRO A 60 -2.70 -0.42 -20.66
N LEU A 61 -2.98 0.50 -21.58
CA LEU A 61 -4.30 0.68 -22.17
C LEU A 61 -4.58 -0.44 -23.18
N LEU A 62 -5.81 -0.93 -23.20
CA LEU A 62 -6.25 -1.91 -24.20
C LEU A 62 -6.30 -1.25 -25.58
N LYS A 63 -5.73 -1.93 -26.58
CA LYS A 63 -5.79 -1.50 -27.99
C LYS A 63 -7.02 -2.08 -28.68
N GLU A 64 -7.17 -3.40 -28.64
CA GLU A 64 -8.32 -4.14 -29.15
C GLU A 64 -8.52 -5.42 -28.32
N LEU A 65 -9.79 -5.81 -28.14
CA LEU A 65 -10.19 -7.07 -27.53
C LEU A 65 -10.30 -8.14 -28.62
N THR A 66 -9.33 -9.03 -28.71
CA THR A 66 -9.38 -10.14 -29.67
C THR A 66 -10.39 -11.19 -29.21
N GLY A 67 -11.65 -11.07 -29.64
CA GLY A 67 -12.70 -12.07 -29.34
C GLY A 67 -13.35 -11.93 -27.96
N GLY A 68 -13.27 -10.76 -27.32
CA GLY A 68 -13.87 -10.49 -26.01
C GLY A 68 -13.09 -11.07 -24.82
N THR A 69 -11.90 -11.62 -25.05
CA THR A 69 -10.98 -12.07 -24.01
C THR A 69 -9.68 -11.27 -24.08
N CYS A 70 -9.10 -11.00 -22.91
CA CYS A 70 -7.82 -10.32 -22.84
C CYS A 70 -6.69 -11.32 -23.01
N THR A 71 -5.70 -10.93 -23.80
CA THR A 71 -4.43 -11.66 -24.01
C THR A 71 -3.27 -10.69 -23.91
N ASN A 72 -2.06 -11.22 -23.72
CA ASN A 72 -0.84 -10.41 -23.60
C ASN A 72 -0.65 -9.41 -24.76
N ASP A 73 -1.14 -9.73 -25.95
CA ASP A 73 -1.03 -8.90 -27.17
C ASP A 73 -2.14 -7.84 -27.32
N SER A 74 -3.15 -7.87 -26.44
CA SER A 74 -4.28 -6.92 -26.47
C SER A 74 -3.92 -5.54 -25.92
N PHE A 75 -2.74 -5.41 -25.32
CA PHE A 75 -2.27 -4.20 -24.65
C PHE A 75 -1.45 -3.31 -25.58
N SER A 76 -1.72 -2.01 -25.54
CA SER A 76 -0.92 -0.98 -26.23
C SER A 76 0.30 -0.57 -25.40
N ASP A 77 1.25 0.13 -26.02
CA ASP A 77 2.38 0.75 -25.31
C ASP A 77 1.98 2.00 -24.51
N ALA A 78 0.74 2.49 -24.67
CA ALA A 78 0.24 3.61 -23.88
C ALA A 78 -0.13 3.14 -22.47
N VAL A 79 0.33 3.88 -21.45
CA VAL A 79 0.07 3.56 -20.04
C VAL A 79 -0.87 4.59 -19.41
N ALA A 80 -1.72 4.12 -18.50
CA ALA A 80 -2.63 4.94 -17.71
C ALA A 80 -2.50 4.63 -16.23
N VAL A 81 -2.82 5.60 -15.37
CA VAL A 81 -2.77 5.44 -13.92
C VAL A 81 -3.88 4.49 -13.45
N CYS A 82 -3.55 3.57 -12.55
CA CYS A 82 -4.52 2.66 -11.96
C CYS A 82 -5.36 3.35 -10.89
N THR A 83 -6.67 3.09 -10.92
CA THR A 83 -7.64 3.62 -9.94
C THR A 83 -8.24 2.55 -9.06
N GLU A 84 -8.11 1.28 -9.46
CA GLU A 84 -8.64 0.12 -8.77
C GLU A 84 -7.58 -0.98 -8.76
N TRP A 85 -7.50 -1.72 -7.66
CA TRP A 85 -6.51 -2.76 -7.44
C TRP A 85 -7.17 -4.08 -7.05
N VAL A 86 -6.54 -5.17 -7.48
CA VAL A 86 -6.85 -6.55 -7.11
C VAL A 86 -5.71 -7.03 -6.25
N TYR A 87 -6.03 -7.46 -5.03
CA TYR A 87 -5.06 -7.91 -4.05
C TYR A 87 -5.01 -9.44 -4.03
N GLU A 88 -3.82 -10.00 -3.76
CA GLU A 88 -3.70 -11.44 -3.51
C GLU A 88 -4.39 -11.84 -2.20
N THR A 89 -4.23 -11.00 -1.17
CA THR A 89 -4.83 -11.16 0.15
C THR A 89 -5.48 -9.85 0.59
N ASN A 90 -6.73 -9.93 1.05
CA ASN A 90 -7.51 -8.77 1.49
C ASN A 90 -7.32 -8.44 2.99
N ASP A 91 -6.45 -9.16 3.70
CA ASP A 91 -6.28 -9.05 5.16
C ASP A 91 -5.45 -7.83 5.59
N THR A 92 -5.23 -6.88 4.69
CA THR A 92 -4.39 -5.71 4.94
C THR A 92 -5.19 -4.41 4.89
N VAL A 93 -4.81 -3.43 5.72
CA VAL A 93 -5.40 -2.08 5.74
C VAL A 93 -5.29 -1.40 4.37
N VAL A 94 -4.22 -1.70 3.63
CA VAL A 94 -3.99 -1.20 2.27
C VAL A 94 -5.01 -1.76 1.28
N ALA A 95 -5.35 -3.04 1.39
CA ALA A 95 -6.39 -3.68 0.59
C ALA A 95 -7.79 -3.16 0.94
N ALA A 96 -8.09 -3.03 2.24
CA ALA A 96 -9.38 -2.56 2.73
C ALA A 96 -9.70 -1.12 2.26
N LEU A 97 -8.69 -0.26 2.20
CA LEU A 97 -8.86 1.15 1.86
C LEU A 97 -8.43 1.49 0.42
N ASN A 98 -7.95 0.50 -0.35
CA ASN A 98 -7.59 0.60 -1.77
C ASN A 98 -6.50 1.65 -2.09
N LEU A 99 -5.40 1.63 -1.33
CA LEU A 99 -4.32 2.65 -1.38
C LEU A 99 -2.98 2.16 -1.91
N ALA A 100 -2.96 1.12 -2.73
CA ALA A 100 -1.72 0.50 -3.20
C ALA A 100 -0.69 1.48 -3.79
N CYS A 101 -1.14 2.58 -4.42
CA CYS A 101 -0.27 3.59 -5.02
C CYS A 101 -0.32 4.97 -4.36
N GLN A 102 -0.77 5.05 -3.11
CA GLN A 102 -0.82 6.31 -2.36
C GLN A 102 -0.10 6.17 -1.02
N PRO A 103 1.24 6.04 -1.03
CA PRO A 103 2.03 5.81 0.19
C PRO A 103 1.85 6.94 1.22
N TRP A 104 1.67 8.18 0.74
CA TRP A 104 1.45 9.35 1.58
C TRP A 104 0.18 9.27 2.45
N LYS A 105 -0.85 8.54 2.01
CA LYS A 105 -2.08 8.35 2.79
C LYS A 105 -1.95 7.24 3.83
N ILE A 106 -1.13 6.23 3.59
CA ILE A 106 -0.84 5.17 4.57
C ILE A 106 -0.04 5.77 5.72
N ASN A 107 1.00 6.55 5.42
CA ASN A 107 1.81 7.23 6.44
C ASN A 107 0.99 8.21 7.29
N MET A 108 -0.09 8.79 6.74
CA MET A 108 -0.98 9.67 7.49
C MET A 108 -1.72 8.95 8.62
N ILE A 109 -1.98 7.65 8.50
CA ILE A 109 -2.66 6.88 9.57
C ILE A 109 -1.74 6.79 10.79
N GLY A 110 -0.45 6.55 10.58
CA GLY A 110 0.56 6.55 11.65
C GLY A 110 0.71 7.91 12.32
N THR A 111 0.69 9.00 11.55
CA THR A 111 0.80 10.36 12.12
C THR A 111 -0.42 10.72 12.97
N MET A 112 -1.63 10.32 12.57
CA MET A 112 -2.84 10.55 13.37
C MET A 112 -2.77 9.88 14.74
N HIS A 113 -2.19 8.69 14.84
CA HIS A 113 -2.04 7.99 16.11
C HIS A 113 -1.14 8.78 17.08
N ASN A 114 0.04 9.20 16.59
CA ASN A 114 0.99 9.96 17.40
C ASN A 114 0.44 11.35 17.81
N ILE A 115 -0.25 12.03 16.90
CA ILE A 115 -0.90 13.31 17.20
C ILE A 115 -2.03 13.13 18.22
N GLY A 116 -2.86 12.09 18.06
CA GLY A 116 -3.93 11.77 18.99
C GLY A 116 -3.40 11.52 20.41
N MET A 117 -2.30 10.77 20.54
CA MET A 117 -1.65 10.55 21.84
C MET A 117 -1.08 11.84 22.43
N ALA A 118 -0.41 12.67 21.62
CA ALA A 118 0.12 13.95 22.09
C ALA A 118 -0.99 14.87 22.63
N LEU A 119 -2.09 15.00 21.89
CA LEU A 119 -3.25 15.79 22.31
C LEU A 119 -3.93 15.24 23.56
N ALA A 120 -4.02 13.90 23.68
CA ALA A 120 -4.56 13.27 24.88
C ALA A 120 -3.72 13.57 26.12
N MET A 121 -2.40 13.51 26.02
CA MET A 121 -1.50 13.86 27.13
C MET A 121 -1.59 15.35 27.50
N MET A 122 -1.64 16.24 26.50
CA MET A 122 -1.83 17.68 26.74
C MET A 122 -3.17 17.96 27.44
N GLY A 123 -4.25 17.33 26.97
CA GLY A 123 -5.58 17.48 27.56
C GLY A 123 -5.65 16.93 28.99
N ALA A 124 -5.07 15.75 29.23
CA ALA A 124 -4.98 15.18 30.56
C ALA A 124 -4.19 16.08 31.52
N GLY A 125 -3.07 16.64 31.08
CA GLY A 125 -2.29 17.61 31.87
C GLY A 125 -3.11 18.83 32.27
N TRP A 126 -3.88 19.40 31.32
CA TRP A 126 -4.76 20.54 31.61
C TRP A 126 -5.90 20.19 32.58
N LEU A 127 -6.49 18.99 32.46
CA LEU A 127 -7.54 18.53 33.38
C LEU A 127 -7.00 18.31 34.79
N CYS A 128 -5.82 17.69 34.93
CA CYS A 128 -5.17 17.49 36.22
C CYS A 128 -4.90 18.81 36.92
N ASP A 129 -4.40 19.83 36.21
CA ASP A 129 -4.06 21.13 36.80
C ASP A 129 -5.32 21.93 37.26
N ARG A 130 -6.47 21.68 36.63
CA ARG A 130 -7.70 22.45 36.90
C ARG A 130 -8.62 21.82 37.95
N TYR A 131 -8.66 20.50 38.03
CA TYR A 131 -9.68 19.74 38.77
C TYR A 131 -9.14 18.85 39.89
N VAL A 132 -7.82 18.67 39.99
CA VAL A 132 -7.14 17.97 41.10
C VAL A 132 -6.31 18.98 41.86
#